data_AF-A0A243Q4J6-F1
#
_entry.id   AF-A0A243Q4J6-F1
#
_cell.length_a   1.000
_cell.length_b   1.000
_cell.length_c   1.000
_cell.angle_alpha   90.00
_cell.angle_beta   90.00
_cell.angle_gamma   90.00
#
_symmetry.space_group_name_H-M   'P 1'
#
loop_
_entity.id
_entity.type
_entity.pdbx_description
1 polymer ?
#
loop_
_entity_poly.entity_id
_entity_poly.type
_entity_poly.pdbx_seq_one_letter_code
_entity_poly.pdbx_strand_id
1 'polypeptide(L)'
;LLPRLSRALDRYLAFVDEHDAGFSALLQGGSVVETSRTTAIVDGVRRAAAEHIYRHLEVTEPGPRLRMTVRMWITAVEASSLIWLDEEKQPPAEELRDWLVEQFVAMLSVTARRDPQSDALVQALAEDV
;
A
#
# COMPACT_ATOMS: atom_id res chain seq x y z
N LEU A 1 7.75 -2.89 -12.81
CA LEU A 1 7.30 -3.01 -11.40
C LEU A 1 6.58 -1.74 -10.92
N LEU A 2 7.25 -0.58 -10.81
CA LEU A 2 6.64 0.66 -10.28
C LEU A 2 5.46 1.22 -11.12
N PRO A 3 5.50 1.20 -12.47
CA PRO A 3 4.36 1.67 -13.26
C PRO A 3 3.08 0.85 -13.03
N ARG A 4 3.21 -0.44 -12.65
CA ARG A 4 2.05 -1.27 -12.33
C ARG A 4 1.44 -0.88 -10.98
N LEU A 5 2.28 -0.55 -9.99
CA LEU A 5 1.85 -0.08 -8.68
C LEU A 5 1.17 1.29 -8.77
N SER A 6 1.75 2.22 -9.52
CA SER A 6 1.16 3.55 -9.80
C SER A 6 -0.25 3.41 -10.40
N ARG A 7 -0.45 2.59 -11.44
CA ARG A 7 -1.78 2.32 -12.00
C ARG A 7 -2.75 1.63 -11.03
N ALA A 8 -2.27 0.86 -10.07
CA ALA A 8 -3.12 0.25 -9.06
C ALA A 8 -3.58 1.31 -8.05
N LEU A 9 -2.69 2.21 -7.66
CA LEU A 9 -3.01 3.36 -6.80
C LEU A 9 -3.96 4.34 -7.48
N ASP A 10 -3.83 4.60 -8.78
CA ASP A 10 -4.78 5.45 -9.52
C ASP A 10 -6.21 4.91 -9.39
N ARG A 11 -6.40 3.60 -9.61
CA ARG A 11 -7.72 2.95 -9.49
C ARG A 11 -8.24 2.95 -8.06
N TYR A 12 -7.34 2.77 -7.10
CA TYR A 12 -7.68 2.80 -5.68
C TYR A 12 -8.12 4.20 -5.24
N LEU A 13 -7.36 5.25 -5.57
CA LEU A 13 -7.70 6.62 -5.21
C LEU A 13 -8.97 7.10 -5.93
N ALA A 14 -9.20 6.68 -7.19
CA ALA A 14 -10.47 6.93 -7.87
C ALA A 14 -11.66 6.27 -7.15
N PHE A 15 -11.49 5.03 -6.67
CA PHE A 15 -12.51 4.36 -5.85
C PHE A 15 -12.76 5.07 -4.51
N VAL A 16 -11.69 5.55 -3.85
CA VAL A 16 -11.81 6.33 -2.61
C VAL A 16 -12.55 7.64 -2.86
N ASP A 17 -12.23 8.34 -3.95
CA ASP A 17 -12.85 9.60 -4.35
C ASP A 17 -14.35 9.44 -4.66
N GLU A 18 -14.72 8.38 -5.38
CA GLU A 18 -16.12 8.05 -5.74
C GLU A 18 -16.96 7.61 -4.52
N HIS A 19 -16.33 7.12 -3.45
CA HIS A 19 -17.00 6.51 -2.31
C HIS A 19 -16.59 7.08 -0.95
N ASP A 20 -16.30 8.39 -0.89
CA ASP A 20 -15.75 9.10 0.28
C ASP A 20 -16.40 8.73 1.64
N ALA A 21 -17.71 8.87 1.77
CA ALA A 21 -18.46 8.68 3.01
C ALA A 21 -18.53 7.20 3.41
N GLY A 22 -18.72 6.32 2.43
CA GLY A 22 -18.77 4.87 2.65
C GLY A 22 -17.40 4.30 3.03
N PHE A 23 -16.35 4.77 2.36
CA PHE A 23 -14.96 4.41 2.63
C PHE A 23 -14.54 4.85 4.04
N SER A 24 -14.83 6.11 4.39
CA SER A 24 -14.53 6.66 5.72
C SER A 24 -15.25 5.90 6.83
N ALA A 25 -16.55 5.63 6.67
CA ALA A 25 -17.32 4.87 7.64
C ALA A 25 -16.80 3.43 7.81
N LEU A 26 -16.41 2.77 6.72
CA LEU A 26 -15.89 1.41 6.74
C LEU A 26 -14.56 1.30 7.49
N LEU A 27 -13.62 2.23 7.26
CA LEU A 27 -12.30 2.19 7.87
C LEU A 27 -12.27 2.77 9.30
N GLN A 28 -13.06 3.80 9.60
CA GLN A 28 -13.20 4.30 10.98
C GLN A 28 -13.88 3.28 11.90
N GLY A 29 -14.78 2.45 11.37
CA GLY A 29 -15.41 1.34 12.09
C GLY A 29 -14.56 0.07 12.21
N GLY A 30 -13.41 0.01 11.52
CA GLY A 30 -12.49 -1.14 11.50
C GLY A 30 -11.18 -0.86 12.25
N SER A 31 -10.45 -1.92 12.63
CA SER A 31 -9.12 -1.73 13.20
C SER A 31 -8.16 -1.20 12.12
N VAL A 32 -7.41 -0.13 12.43
CA VAL A 32 -6.35 0.43 11.56
C VAL A 32 -5.19 -0.56 11.36
N VAL A 33 -5.05 -1.52 12.28
CA VAL A 33 -4.02 -2.56 12.25
C VAL A 33 -4.67 -3.93 12.08
N GLU A 34 -4.28 -4.69 11.05
CA GLU A 34 -4.69 -6.10 10.90
C GLU A 34 -4.12 -6.90 12.08
N THR A 35 -5.00 -7.25 13.02
CA THR A 35 -4.77 -8.23 14.09
C THR A 35 -5.86 -9.30 14.00
N SER A 36 -5.62 -10.51 14.50
CA SER A 36 -6.49 -11.69 14.27
C SER A 36 -7.90 -11.64 14.87
N ARG A 37 -8.50 -10.47 15.11
CA ARG A 37 -9.88 -10.36 15.57
C ARG A 37 -10.57 -9.07 15.10
N THR A 38 -11.71 -9.27 14.44
CA THR A 38 -12.87 -8.36 14.26
C THR A 38 -12.98 -7.46 13.02
N THR A 39 -12.35 -7.75 11.88
CA THR A 39 -12.79 -7.14 10.60
C THR A 39 -12.54 -8.05 9.38
N ALA A 40 -13.19 -9.22 9.35
CA ALA A 40 -12.92 -10.27 8.35
C ALA A 40 -12.99 -9.82 6.87
N ILE A 41 -13.82 -8.83 6.53
CA ILE A 41 -13.92 -8.32 5.15
C ILE A 41 -12.74 -7.40 4.83
N VAL A 42 -12.48 -6.37 5.66
CA VAL A 42 -11.39 -5.42 5.44
C VAL A 42 -10.03 -6.11 5.50
N ASP A 43 -9.84 -7.03 6.44
CA ASP A 43 -8.63 -7.84 6.53
C ASP A 43 -8.44 -8.74 5.29
N GLY A 44 -9.54 -9.25 4.73
CA GLY A 44 -9.54 -9.98 3.45
C GLY A 44 -9.10 -9.11 2.28
N VAL A 45 -9.59 -7.86 2.21
CA VAL A 45 -9.18 -6.87 1.20
C VAL A 45 -7.70 -6.53 1.33
N ARG A 46 -7.22 -6.27 2.56
CA ARG A 46 -5.80 -6.00 2.84
C ARG A 46 -4.91 -7.17 2.43
N ARG A 47 -5.31 -8.40 2.74
CA ARG A 47 -4.58 -9.60 2.33
C ARG A 47 -4.55 -9.75 0.81
N ALA A 48 -5.69 -9.55 0.13
CA ALA A 48 -5.75 -9.60 -1.33
C ALA A 48 -4.86 -8.51 -1.97
N ALA A 49 -4.85 -7.29 -1.41
CA ALA A 49 -3.97 -6.21 -1.85
C ALA A 49 -2.49 -6.58 -1.68
N ALA A 50 -2.11 -7.17 -0.54
CA ALA A 50 -0.75 -7.66 -0.33
C ALA A 50 -0.35 -8.73 -1.36
N GLU A 51 -1.23 -9.71 -1.62
CA GLU A 51 -1.00 -10.73 -2.65
C GLU A 51 -0.85 -10.12 -4.05
N HIS A 52 -1.62 -9.08 -4.38
CA HIS A 52 -1.48 -8.36 -5.63
C HIS A 52 -0.10 -7.68 -5.70
N ILE A 53 0.34 -7.02 -4.63
CA ILE A 53 1.66 -6.37 -4.58
C ILE A 53 2.77 -7.40 -4.77
N TYR A 54 2.73 -8.55 -4.09
CA TYR A 54 3.74 -9.59 -4.28
C TYR A 54 3.80 -10.09 -5.72
N ARG A 55 2.65 -10.29 -6.38
CA ARG A 55 2.62 -10.65 -7.80
C ARG A 55 3.21 -9.55 -8.69
N HIS A 56 2.96 -8.29 -8.39
CA HIS A 56 3.55 -7.17 -9.13
C HIS A 56 5.06 -7.07 -8.95
N LEU A 57 5.58 -7.48 -7.79
CA LEU A 57 7.00 -7.55 -7.46
C LEU A 57 7.66 -8.87 -7.88
N GLU A 58 6.89 -9.79 -8.50
CA GLU A 58 7.36 -11.12 -8.91
C GLU A 58 7.89 -11.96 -7.72
N VAL A 59 7.30 -11.75 -6.54
CA VAL A 59 7.62 -12.48 -5.30
C VAL A 59 6.59 -13.56 -5.05
N THR A 60 7.00 -14.82 -5.08
CA THR A 60 6.12 -15.96 -4.78
C THR A 60 6.08 -16.29 -3.28
N GLU A 61 7.21 -16.14 -2.59
CA GLU A 61 7.34 -16.49 -1.17
C GLU A 61 7.94 -15.32 -0.38
N PRO A 62 7.11 -14.39 0.12
CA PRO A 62 7.62 -13.24 0.83
C PRO A 62 8.10 -13.63 2.25
N GLY A 63 9.34 -13.28 2.56
CA GLY A 63 9.94 -13.43 3.88
C GLY A 63 9.21 -12.62 4.96
N PRO A 64 9.46 -12.86 6.25
CA PRO A 64 8.74 -12.20 7.34
C PRO A 64 8.90 -10.67 7.33
N ARG A 65 10.08 -10.16 6.97
CA ARG A 65 10.33 -8.71 6.89
C ARG A 65 9.59 -8.07 5.74
N LEU A 66 9.73 -8.63 4.53
CA LEU A 66 9.01 -8.15 3.35
C LEU A 66 7.49 -8.17 3.57
N ARG A 67 6.95 -9.25 4.17
CA ARG A 67 5.53 -9.32 4.53
C ARG A 67 5.09 -8.19 5.45
N MET A 68 5.89 -7.90 6.48
CA MET A 68 5.59 -6.82 7.41
C MET A 68 5.66 -5.47 6.71
N THR A 69 6.68 -5.23 5.90
CA THR A 69 6.87 -3.99 5.14
C THR A 69 5.69 -3.69 4.21
N VAL A 70 5.25 -4.69 3.43
CA VAL A 70 4.09 -4.52 2.53
C VAL A 70 2.81 -4.24 3.32
N ARG A 71 2.56 -4.95 4.43
CA ARG A 71 1.38 -4.70 5.27
C ARG A 71 1.41 -3.30 5.90
N MET A 72 2.57 -2.86 6.40
CA MET A 72 2.71 -1.50 6.95
C MET A 72 2.49 -0.43 5.89
N TRP A 73 2.96 -0.65 4.67
CA TRP A 73 2.71 0.28 3.57
C TRP A 73 1.22 0.34 3.18
N ILE A 74 0.51 -0.79 3.14
CA ILE A 74 -0.95 -0.81 2.91
C ILE A 74 -1.67 0.02 3.99
N THR A 75 -1.30 -0.16 5.26
CA THR A 75 -1.86 0.66 6.35
C THR A 75 -1.56 2.16 6.16
N ALA A 76 -0.37 2.51 5.69
CA ALA A 76 -0.03 3.90 5.38
C ALA A 76 -0.90 4.46 4.25
N VAL A 77 -1.13 3.69 3.18
CA VAL A 77 -2.02 4.08 2.07
C VAL A 77 -3.45 4.33 2.57
N GLU A 78 -3.99 3.44 3.41
CA GLU A 78 -5.32 3.60 4.00
C GLU A 78 -5.42 4.87 4.86
N ALA A 79 -4.44 5.08 5.75
CA ALA A 79 -4.40 6.24 6.62
C ALA A 79 -4.26 7.55 5.83
N SER A 80 -3.35 7.58 4.85
CA SER A 80 -3.17 8.73 3.97
C SER A 80 -4.43 9.04 3.17
N SER A 81 -5.20 8.04 2.75
CA SER A 81 -6.45 8.24 2.03
C SER A 81 -7.55 8.84 2.91
N LEU A 82 -7.63 8.43 4.18
CA LEU A 82 -8.55 9.05 5.14
C LEU A 82 -8.17 10.49 5.44
N ILE A 83 -6.88 10.75 5.66
CA ILE A 83 -6.37 12.12 5.87
C ILE A 83 -6.66 12.98 4.64
N TRP A 84 -6.41 12.46 3.44
CA TRP A 84 -6.67 13.15 2.18
C TRP A 84 -8.15 13.53 2.01
N LEU A 85 -9.08 12.64 2.37
CA LEU A 85 -10.51 12.96 2.36
C LEU A 85 -10.87 14.04 3.39
N ASP A 86 -10.26 14.01 4.58
CA ASP A 86 -10.47 15.00 5.65
C ASP A 86 -9.88 16.38 5.28
N GLU A 87 -8.75 16.40 4.56
CA GLU A 87 -8.06 17.59 4.08
C GLU A 87 -8.55 18.05 2.69
N GLU A 88 -9.85 17.90 2.42
CA GLU A 88 -10.51 18.39 1.20
C GLU A 88 -9.85 17.91 -0.11
N LYS A 89 -9.33 16.68 -0.12
CA LYS A 89 -8.70 16.04 -1.28
C LYS A 89 -7.46 16.79 -1.77
N GLN A 90 -6.67 17.34 -0.84
CA GLN A 90 -5.36 17.92 -1.09
C GLN A 90 -4.23 17.03 -0.57
N PRO A 91 -3.12 16.83 -1.32
CA PRO A 91 -2.84 17.35 -2.67
C PRO A 91 -3.68 16.64 -3.76
N PRO A 92 -3.62 17.07 -5.04
CA PRO A 92 -4.26 16.34 -6.14
C PRO A 92 -3.93 14.85 -6.13
N ALA A 93 -4.89 14.00 -6.52
CA ALA A 93 -4.76 12.54 -6.40
C ALA A 93 -3.51 11.98 -7.09
N GLU A 94 -3.08 12.57 -8.21
CA GLU A 94 -1.87 12.18 -8.93
C GLU A 94 -0.59 12.42 -8.09
N GLU A 95 -0.52 13.57 -7.41
CA GLU A 95 0.61 13.89 -6.53
C GLU A 95 0.63 13.00 -5.29
N LEU A 96 -0.54 12.73 -4.69
CA LEU A 96 -0.66 11.77 -3.59
C LEU A 96 -0.22 10.37 -4.05
N ARG A 97 -0.62 9.96 -5.25
CA ARG A 97 -0.23 8.67 -5.84
C ARG A 97 1.27 8.56 -6.01
N ASP A 98 1.92 9.56 -6.60
CA ASP A 98 3.37 9.55 -6.80
C ASP A 98 4.10 9.49 -5.47
N TRP A 99 3.67 10.30 -4.49
CA TRP A 99 4.22 10.27 -3.15
C TRP A 99 4.04 8.91 -2.46
N LEU A 100 2.88 8.24 -2.58
CA LEU A 100 2.66 6.91 -2.01
C LEU A 100 3.55 5.83 -2.63
N VAL A 101 3.87 5.95 -3.93
CA VAL A 101 4.86 5.09 -4.59
C VAL A 101 6.25 5.34 -4.02
N GLU A 102 6.64 6.60 -3.83
CA GLU A 102 7.92 6.95 -3.21
C GLU A 102 8.02 6.42 -1.77
N GLN A 103 6.94 6.52 -0.99
CA GLN A 103 6.86 5.93 0.36
C GLN A 103 7.06 4.41 0.33
N PHE A 104 6.53 3.72 -0.68
CA PHE A 104 6.75 2.28 -0.85
C PHE A 104 8.25 1.97 -1.02
N VAL A 105 8.90 2.69 -1.95
CA VAL A 105 10.33 2.53 -2.25
C VAL A 105 11.18 2.86 -1.01
N ALA A 106 10.82 3.90 -0.26
CA ALA A 106 11.53 4.28 0.96
C ALA A 106 11.45 3.17 2.03
N MET A 107 10.26 2.63 2.32
CA MET A 107 10.08 1.55 3.29
C MET A 107 10.82 0.27 2.86
N LEU A 108 10.77 -0.07 1.57
CA LEU A 108 11.45 -1.23 1.02
C LEU A 108 12.98 -1.07 1.10
N SER A 109 13.50 0.11 0.76
CA SER A 109 14.94 0.43 0.84
C SER A 109 15.49 0.36 2.27
N VAL A 110 14.71 0.80 3.26
CA VAL A 110 15.11 0.65 4.68
C VAL A 110 15.10 -0.81 5.12
N THR A 111 14.17 -1.60 4.60
CA THR A 111 14.06 -3.05 4.86
C THR A 111 15.23 -3.82 4.24
N ALA A 112 15.59 -3.50 3.00
CA ALA A 112 16.69 -4.08 2.22
C ALA A 112 18.02 -4.12 2.99
N ARG A 113 18.31 -3.07 3.76
CA ARG A 113 19.53 -2.98 4.61
C ARG A 113 19.71 -4.15 5.58
N ARG A 114 18.64 -4.91 5.86
CA ARG A 114 18.64 -6.04 6.79
C ARG A 114 18.07 -7.32 6.18
N ASP A 115 17.62 -7.29 4.93
CA ASP A 115 16.85 -8.37 4.33
C ASP A 115 17.27 -8.59 2.86
N PRO A 116 18.02 -9.67 2.56
CA PRO A 116 18.54 -9.92 1.22
C PRO A 116 17.46 -10.03 0.12
N GLN A 117 16.27 -10.55 0.46
CA GLN A 117 15.16 -10.61 -0.48
C GLN A 117 14.67 -9.21 -0.85
N SER A 118 14.50 -8.34 0.13
CA SER A 118 14.12 -6.94 -0.10
C SER A 118 15.22 -6.16 -0.82
N ASP A 119 16.50 -6.46 -0.57
CA ASP A 119 17.64 -5.85 -1.28
C ASP A 119 17.63 -6.20 -2.77
N ALA A 120 17.47 -7.48 -3.11
CA ALA A 120 17.34 -7.90 -4.50
C ALA A 120 16.16 -7.21 -5.22
N LEU A 121 15.03 -7.01 -4.53
CA LEU A 121 13.89 -6.28 -5.09
C LEU A 121 14.21 -4.81 -5.33
N VAL A 122 14.92 -4.14 -4.42
CA VAL A 122 15.31 -2.73 -4.60
C VAL A 122 16.24 -2.58 -5.81
N GLN A 123 17.20 -3.50 -5.99
CA GLN A 123 18.06 -3.48 -7.19
C GLN A 123 17.23 -3.66 -8.46
N ALA A 124 16.31 -4.62 -8.50
CA ALA A 124 15.44 -4.84 -9.65
C ALA A 124 14.51 -3.64 -9.95
N LEU A 125 14.05 -2.94 -8.91
CA LEU A 125 13.25 -1.73 -9.07
C LEU A 125 14.05 -0.56 -9.63
N ALA A 126 15.33 -0.42 -9.26
CA ALA A 126 16.20 0.63 -9.76
C ALA A 126 16.56 0.47 -11.25
N GLU A 127 16.56 -0.76 -11.76
CA GLU A 127 16.80 -1.06 -13.18
C GLU A 127 15.56 -0.82 -14.06
N ASP A 128 14.39 -0.63 -13.46
CA ASP A 128 13.09 -0.48 -14.13
C ASP A 128 12.65 0.99 -14.26
N VAL A 129 13.54 1.94 -13.91
CA VAL A 129 13.36 3.41 -14.00
C VAL A 129 14.10 3.99 -15.20
#